data_AF-A0A2M7A144-F1
#
_entry.id   AF-A0A2M7A144-F1
#
_cell.length_a   1.000
_cell.length_b   1.000
_cell.length_c   1.000
_cell.angle_alpha   90.00
_cell.angle_beta   90.00
_cell.angle_gamma   90.00
#
_symmetry.space_group_name_H-M   'P 1'
#
loop_
_entity.id
_entity.type
_entity.pdbx_description
1 polymer ?
#
loop_
_entity_poly.entity_id
_entity_poly.type
_entity_poly.pdbx_seq_one_letter_code
_entity_poly.pdbx_strand_id
1 'polypeptide(L)'
;MKLNLTKISLILSILGISIIMFGCGRGGNVGGQLVVPDEDIALPVVSGADTQADLDGDGIFGDADNCPEVENYDQMDIDSDGAGDVCDEDMDGDEILNGADNCPIDFNNNQGDLDGDGIGDLCDDTFNDQDQDTIGDGLDNCVS
;
A
#
# COMPACT_ATOMS: atom_id res chain seq x y z
N MET A 1 -38.63 -32.35 13.73
CA MET A 1 -37.67 -31.45 14.41
C MET A 1 -37.87 -30.05 13.85
N LYS A 2 -38.40 -29.11 14.64
CA LYS A 2 -38.45 -27.69 14.24
C LYS A 2 -37.13 -27.05 14.64
N LEU A 3 -36.24 -26.78 13.68
CA LEU A 3 -35.05 -25.98 13.95
C LEU A 3 -35.48 -24.53 14.14
N ASN A 4 -35.05 -23.93 15.25
CA ASN A 4 -35.35 -22.55 15.59
C ASN A 4 -34.48 -21.62 14.73
N LEU A 5 -35.05 -20.54 14.23
CA LEU A 5 -34.45 -19.62 13.25
C LEU A 5 -33.07 -19.09 13.70
N THR A 6 -32.89 -18.88 15.01
CA THR A 6 -31.62 -18.46 15.60
C THR A 6 -30.51 -19.50 15.46
N LYS A 7 -30.83 -20.79 15.49
CA LYS A 7 -29.86 -21.88 15.28
C LYS A 7 -29.49 -22.05 13.81
N ILE A 8 -30.42 -21.71 12.89
CA ILE A 8 -30.15 -21.72 11.46
C ILE A 8 -29.19 -20.57 11.12
N SER A 9 -29.46 -19.37 11.63
CA SER A 9 -28.60 -18.18 11.45
C SER A 9 -27.13 -18.42 11.84
N LEU A 10 -26.89 -19.11 12.96
CA LEU A 10 -25.53 -19.38 13.45
C LEU A 10 -24.79 -20.42 12.61
N ILE A 11 -25.48 -21.43 12.06
CA ILE A 11 -24.86 -22.47 11.22
C ILE A 11 -24.42 -21.87 9.87
N LEU A 12 -25.21 -20.95 9.33
CA LEU A 12 -24.95 -20.31 8.04
C LEU A 12 -23.82 -19.28 8.10
N SER A 13 -23.66 -18.55 9.22
CA SER A 13 -22.52 -17.65 9.41
C SER A 13 -21.18 -18.38 9.50
N ILE A 14 -21.15 -19.61 10.04
CA ILE A 14 -19.92 -20.41 10.14
C ILE A 14 -19.53 -21.01 8.77
N LEU A 15 -20.52 -21.22 7.90
CA LEU A 15 -20.32 -21.70 6.53
C LEU A 15 -20.14 -20.56 5.50
N GLY A 16 -20.10 -19.29 5.94
CA GLY A 16 -19.93 -18.13 5.07
C GLY A 16 -21.13 -17.79 4.17
N ILE A 17 -22.30 -18.38 4.43
CA ILE A 17 -23.50 -18.20 3.60
C ILE A 17 -24.40 -17.14 4.25
N SER A 18 -24.39 -15.91 3.73
CA SER A 18 -25.26 -14.83 4.18
C SER A 18 -26.69 -14.99 3.63
N ILE A 19 -27.68 -15.23 4.51
CA ILE A 19 -29.10 -15.14 4.12
C ILE A 19 -29.53 -13.68 4.16
N ILE A 20 -29.69 -13.08 2.98
CA ILE A 20 -30.30 -11.75 2.83
C ILE A 20 -31.79 -11.88 3.14
N MET A 21 -32.21 -11.43 4.33
CA MET A 21 -33.62 -11.29 4.67
C MET A 21 -34.22 -10.13 3.88
N PHE A 22 -34.76 -10.40 2.69
CA PHE A 22 -35.54 -9.41 1.96
C PHE A 22 -36.85 -9.13 2.70
N GLY A 23 -36.87 -8.03 3.45
CA GLY A 23 -38.11 -7.40 3.90
C GLY A 23 -38.91 -6.92 2.68
N CYS A 24 -40.20 -7.24 2.63
CA CYS A 24 -41.11 -6.80 1.59
C CYS A 24 -41.37 -5.29 1.73
N GLY A 25 -40.57 -4.47 1.02
CA GLY A 25 -40.75 -3.02 0.87
C GLY A 25 -41.39 -2.69 -0.48
N ARG A 26 -42.36 -1.78 -0.48
CA ARG A 26 -43.18 -1.35 -1.63
C ARG A 26 -42.36 -0.96 -2.85
N GLY A 27 -42.88 -1.36 -4.03
CA GLY A 27 -42.25 -1.25 -5.33
C GLY A 27 -41.74 0.14 -5.71
N GLY A 28 -40.48 0.14 -6.14
CA GLY A 28 -39.89 1.07 -7.10
C GLY A 28 -39.09 0.22 -8.08
N ASN A 29 -39.25 0.48 -9.38
CA ASN A 29 -38.52 -0.21 -10.44
C ASN A 29 -37.01 -0.06 -10.22
N VAL A 30 -36.32 -1.16 -9.93
CA VAL A 30 -34.90 -1.30 -10.23
C VAL A 30 -34.73 -2.59 -11.01
N GLY A 31 -34.36 -2.46 -12.28
CA GLY A 31 -33.96 -3.59 -13.11
C GLY A 31 -32.70 -4.20 -12.54
N GLY A 32 -32.86 -5.23 -11.71
CA GLY A 32 -31.75 -6.08 -11.29
C GLY A 32 -31.41 -7.05 -12.41
N GLN A 33 -30.44 -6.68 -13.26
CA GLN A 33 -29.71 -7.66 -14.04
C GLN A 33 -28.68 -8.30 -13.09
N LEU A 34 -28.83 -9.61 -12.91
CA LEU A 34 -27.91 -10.50 -12.25
C LEU A 34 -26.50 -10.32 -12.86
N VAL A 35 -25.55 -9.80 -12.09
CA VAL A 35 -24.14 -9.77 -12.48
C VAL A 35 -23.44 -10.89 -11.72
N VAL A 36 -22.99 -11.90 -12.47
CA VAL A 36 -22.10 -12.96 -12.00
C VAL A 36 -20.66 -12.45 -12.06
N PRO A 37 -19.76 -12.88 -11.16
CA PRO A 37 -18.39 -12.40 -11.17
C PRO A 37 -17.55 -13.15 -12.20
N ASP A 38 -16.60 -12.39 -12.74
CA ASP A 38 -15.40 -12.74 -13.48
C ASP A 38 -15.45 -13.27 -14.92
N GLU A 39 -14.34 -12.95 -15.58
CA GLU A 39 -13.82 -13.31 -16.90
C GLU A 39 -14.18 -12.35 -18.07
N ASP A 40 -13.29 -11.38 -18.31
CA ASP A 40 -12.90 -10.85 -19.63
C ASP A 40 -13.97 -10.25 -20.58
N ILE A 41 -14.56 -9.09 -20.25
CA ILE A 41 -15.28 -8.28 -21.26
C ILE A 41 -14.97 -6.78 -21.10
N ALA A 42 -14.35 -6.21 -22.14
CA ALA A 42 -14.19 -4.77 -22.35
C ALA A 42 -15.49 -4.00 -22.02
N LEU A 43 -15.41 -3.08 -21.06
CA LEU A 43 -16.57 -2.36 -20.56
C LEU A 43 -17.17 -1.41 -21.61
N PRO A 44 -18.51 -1.35 -21.72
CA PRO A 44 -19.19 -0.42 -22.61
C PRO A 44 -19.10 1.00 -22.05
N VAL A 45 -18.76 1.94 -22.92
CA VAL A 45 -18.79 3.40 -22.72
C VAL A 45 -20.03 3.82 -21.93
N VAL A 46 -19.84 4.28 -20.68
CA VAL A 46 -20.87 5.00 -19.93
C VAL A 46 -20.48 6.47 -19.83
N SER A 47 -21.42 7.31 -20.22
CA SER A 47 -21.31 8.75 -20.32
C SER A 47 -21.27 9.42 -18.94
N GLY A 48 -20.08 9.90 -18.56
CA GLY A 48 -19.83 11.12 -17.77
C GLY A 48 -20.32 11.16 -16.31
N ALA A 49 -19.46 10.70 -15.39
CA ALA A 49 -19.06 11.37 -14.13
C ALA A 49 -18.37 10.33 -13.23
N ASP A 50 -17.08 10.56 -12.97
CA ASP A 50 -16.12 9.72 -12.24
C ASP A 50 -15.57 8.51 -13.01
N THR A 51 -14.44 8.73 -13.68
CA THR A 51 -13.66 7.71 -14.40
C THR A 51 -12.18 7.85 -14.04
N GLN A 52 -11.84 7.86 -12.75
CA GLN A 52 -10.47 7.52 -12.40
C GLN A 52 -10.28 6.05 -12.78
N ALA A 53 -9.60 5.84 -13.89
CA ALA A 53 -9.09 4.54 -14.25
C ALA A 53 -7.92 4.27 -13.31
N ASP A 54 -7.90 3.06 -12.77
CA ASP A 54 -6.69 2.45 -12.21
C ASP A 54 -5.82 2.09 -13.42
N LEU A 55 -4.73 2.85 -13.61
CA LEU A 55 -3.91 2.82 -14.81
C LEU A 55 -2.84 1.74 -14.75
N ASP A 56 -2.38 1.40 -13.55
CA ASP A 56 -1.32 0.43 -13.31
C ASP A 56 -1.85 -0.91 -12.77
N GLY A 57 -3.06 -0.97 -12.24
CA GLY A 57 -3.72 -2.17 -11.74
C GLY A 57 -3.50 -2.45 -10.26
N ASP A 58 -3.11 -1.44 -9.47
CA ASP A 58 -2.84 -1.61 -8.04
C ASP A 58 -4.09 -1.47 -7.15
N GLY A 59 -5.25 -1.19 -7.74
CA GLY A 59 -6.51 -1.07 -7.03
C GLY A 59 -6.67 0.23 -6.22
N ILE A 60 -5.75 1.17 -6.36
CA ILE A 60 -5.90 2.57 -6.00
C ILE A 60 -6.25 3.36 -7.28
N PHE A 61 -7.01 4.44 -7.13
CA PHE A 61 -7.61 5.13 -8.27
C PHE A 61 -7.31 6.63 -8.21
N GLY A 62 -6.74 7.13 -9.32
CA GLY A 62 -6.44 8.53 -9.62
C GLY A 62 -5.91 9.41 -8.50
N ASP A 63 -6.69 10.32 -7.93
CA ASP A 63 -6.16 11.36 -7.02
C ASP A 63 -5.83 10.77 -5.63
N ALA A 64 -6.28 9.54 -5.37
CA ALA A 64 -5.88 8.77 -4.20
C ALA A 64 -4.62 7.93 -4.46
N ASP A 65 -4.19 7.83 -5.72
CA ASP A 65 -3.03 7.09 -6.20
C ASP A 65 -1.85 8.08 -6.36
N ASN A 66 -0.86 7.97 -5.47
CA ASN A 66 0.33 8.81 -5.49
C ASN A 66 1.36 8.37 -6.54
N CYS A 67 1.14 7.25 -7.26
CA CYS A 67 1.93 6.84 -8.41
C CYS A 67 1.06 6.29 -9.57
N PRO A 68 0.31 7.14 -10.29
CA PRO A 68 -0.69 6.72 -11.29
C PRO A 68 -0.22 5.87 -12.49
N GLU A 69 1.06 5.57 -12.61
CA GLU A 69 1.61 4.75 -13.69
C GLU A 69 2.46 3.57 -13.17
N VAL A 70 2.60 3.41 -11.85
CA VAL A 70 3.50 2.44 -11.22
C VAL A 70 2.87 1.84 -9.96
N GLU A 71 2.55 0.55 -10.01
CA GLU A 71 1.84 -0.14 -8.93
C GLU A 71 2.51 0.06 -7.55
N ASN A 72 1.77 0.60 -6.57
CA ASN A 72 2.20 0.72 -5.18
C ASN A 72 1.00 0.67 -4.22
N TYR A 73 0.50 -0.55 -4.01
CA TYR A 73 -0.61 -0.88 -3.10
C TYR A 73 -0.51 -0.27 -1.69
N ASP A 74 0.69 0.00 -1.18
CA ASP A 74 0.93 0.57 0.16
C ASP A 74 0.92 2.10 0.18
N GLN A 75 1.01 2.75 -0.98
CA GLN A 75 0.99 4.19 -1.16
C GLN A 75 2.01 4.90 -0.24
N MET A 76 3.19 4.30 -0.10
CA MET A 76 4.28 4.89 0.69
C MET A 76 4.72 6.21 0.04
N ASP A 77 4.96 7.21 0.89
CA ASP A 77 5.30 8.60 0.57
C ASP A 77 6.02 9.16 1.81
N ILE A 78 7.34 8.97 1.87
CA ILE A 78 8.16 9.23 3.04
C ILE A 78 8.22 10.73 3.37
N ASP A 79 8.39 11.58 2.36
CA ASP A 79 8.54 13.02 2.53
C ASP A 79 7.20 13.80 2.53
N SER A 80 6.10 13.11 2.17
CA SER A 80 4.73 13.65 2.10
C SER A 80 4.55 14.76 1.06
N ASP A 81 5.28 14.72 -0.05
CA ASP A 81 5.14 15.68 -1.15
C ASP A 81 3.97 15.35 -2.11
N GLY A 82 3.46 14.11 -2.03
CA GLY A 82 2.34 13.58 -2.80
C GLY A 82 2.73 12.73 -4.01
N ALA A 83 4.02 12.55 -4.30
CA ALA A 83 4.54 11.45 -5.09
C ALA A 83 4.77 10.24 -4.17
N GLY A 84 4.45 9.04 -4.66
CA GLY A 84 4.80 7.83 -3.90
C GLY A 84 6.27 7.45 -4.10
N ASP A 85 6.85 6.80 -3.10
CA ASP A 85 8.27 6.41 -3.08
C ASP A 85 8.72 5.69 -4.37
N VAL A 86 7.85 4.87 -4.96
CA VAL A 86 8.18 4.09 -6.17
C VAL A 86 8.28 4.93 -7.45
N CYS A 87 7.68 6.13 -7.45
CA CYS A 87 7.67 7.05 -8.58
C CYS A 87 8.30 8.41 -8.26
N ASP A 88 8.85 8.56 -7.05
CA ASP A 88 9.64 9.73 -6.65
C ASP A 88 11.13 9.57 -7.04
N GLU A 89 11.75 10.67 -7.46
CA GLU A 89 13.18 10.73 -7.73
C GLU A 89 14.01 11.09 -6.48
N ASP A 90 13.37 11.56 -5.40
CA ASP A 90 13.95 12.02 -4.13
C ASP A 90 12.99 11.65 -2.97
N MET A 91 13.01 10.39 -2.53
CA MET A 91 11.99 9.83 -1.62
C MET A 91 11.95 10.48 -0.23
N ASP A 92 13.06 11.08 0.22
CA ASP A 92 13.15 11.67 1.56
C ASP A 92 13.10 13.21 1.57
N GLY A 93 13.06 13.82 0.38
CA GLY A 93 12.91 15.25 0.17
C GLY A 93 14.12 16.07 0.64
N ASP A 94 15.32 15.48 0.64
CA ASP A 94 16.55 16.14 1.09
C ASP A 94 17.27 16.97 0.02
N GLU A 95 16.74 17.00 -1.20
CA GLU A 95 17.27 17.62 -2.42
C GLU A 95 18.40 16.84 -3.12
N ILE A 96 18.68 15.59 -2.71
CA ILE A 96 19.64 14.67 -3.33
C ILE A 96 18.88 13.49 -3.93
N LEU A 97 18.97 13.33 -5.26
CA LEU A 97 18.27 12.25 -5.96
C LEU A 97 18.66 10.87 -5.41
N ASN A 98 17.70 9.95 -5.31
CA ASN A 98 17.82 8.58 -4.77
C ASN A 98 19.08 7.81 -5.24
N GLY A 99 19.51 8.02 -6.48
CA GLY A 99 20.67 7.32 -7.06
C GLY A 99 22.04 7.92 -6.71
N ALA A 100 22.05 9.10 -6.09
CA ALA A 100 23.24 9.81 -5.61
C ALA A 100 23.26 9.99 -4.08
N ASP A 101 22.15 9.66 -3.43
CA ASP A 101 21.95 9.75 -1.99
C ASP A 101 22.54 8.52 -1.27
N ASN A 102 23.33 8.77 -0.22
CA ASN A 102 23.87 7.72 0.64
C ASN A 102 22.91 7.28 1.75
N CYS A 103 21.76 7.94 1.93
CA CYS A 103 20.62 7.52 2.75
C CYS A 103 19.26 7.78 2.08
N PRO A 104 18.90 7.06 1.00
CA PRO A 104 17.73 7.36 0.13
C PRO A 104 16.34 7.48 0.76
N ILE A 105 16.20 7.20 2.05
CA ILE A 105 14.92 7.21 2.78
C ILE A 105 15.00 7.99 4.10
N ASP A 106 16.16 8.57 4.42
CA ASP A 106 16.45 9.23 5.69
C ASP A 106 17.11 10.59 5.42
N PHE A 107 16.32 11.66 5.53
CA PHE A 107 16.74 13.03 5.22
C PHE A 107 18.14 13.38 5.73
N ASN A 108 19.10 13.56 4.82
CA ASN A 108 20.49 13.85 5.18
C ASN A 108 21.25 14.71 4.13
N ASN A 109 20.73 15.89 3.79
CA ASN A 109 21.30 16.80 2.77
C ASN A 109 22.83 17.06 2.88
N ASN A 110 23.43 16.91 4.07
CA ASN A 110 24.88 17.02 4.26
C ASN A 110 25.70 15.82 3.73
N GLN A 111 25.07 14.70 3.39
CA GLN A 111 25.64 13.48 2.81
C GLN A 111 26.89 13.03 3.58
N GLY A 112 26.77 13.01 4.92
CA GLY A 112 27.85 12.57 5.80
C GLY A 112 28.13 11.09 5.59
N ASP A 113 29.40 10.73 5.47
CA ASP A 113 29.91 9.36 5.31
C ASP A 113 31.37 9.39 5.79
N LEU A 114 31.58 9.25 7.10
CA LEU A 114 32.88 9.48 7.73
C LEU A 114 33.83 8.27 7.57
N ASP A 115 33.32 7.05 7.40
CA ASP A 115 34.16 5.87 7.16
C ASP A 115 34.37 5.56 5.67
N GLY A 116 33.56 6.15 4.78
CA GLY A 116 33.75 6.18 3.34
C GLY A 116 33.28 4.92 2.63
N ASP A 117 32.32 4.19 3.20
CA ASP A 117 31.81 2.93 2.65
C ASP A 117 30.67 3.15 1.63
N GLY A 118 30.12 4.37 1.57
CA GLY A 118 29.05 4.78 0.67
C GLY A 118 27.64 4.70 1.28
N ILE A 119 27.50 4.31 2.55
CA ILE A 119 26.28 4.42 3.35
C ILE A 119 26.42 5.66 4.23
N GLY A 120 25.38 6.49 4.32
CA GLY A 120 25.50 7.73 5.07
C GLY A 120 25.49 7.52 6.59
N ASP A 121 26.19 8.39 7.32
CA ASP A 121 26.32 8.36 8.79
C ASP A 121 24.96 8.25 9.52
N LEU A 122 23.87 8.70 8.87
CA LEU A 122 22.52 8.68 9.43
C LEU A 122 21.85 7.30 9.36
N CYS A 123 22.12 6.54 8.30
CA CYS A 123 21.50 5.25 7.98
C CYS A 123 22.51 4.08 8.00
N ASP A 124 23.75 4.34 8.44
CA ASP A 124 24.80 3.35 8.61
C ASP A 124 24.82 2.82 10.06
N ASP A 125 24.27 1.62 10.24
CA ASP A 125 24.31 0.89 11.52
C ASP A 125 25.70 0.29 11.82
N THR A 126 26.65 0.33 10.88
CA THR A 126 28.00 -0.26 11.00
C THR A 126 29.10 0.77 11.26
N PHE A 127 28.76 2.06 11.19
CA PHE A 127 29.63 3.23 11.39
C PHE A 127 30.55 3.17 12.61
N ASN A 128 30.16 2.38 13.61
CA ASN A 128 30.98 2.06 14.76
C ASN A 128 30.75 0.61 15.17
N ASP A 129 31.17 -0.34 14.33
CA ASP A 129 31.16 -1.79 14.56
C ASP A 129 32.59 -2.30 14.81
N GLN A 130 32.95 -2.51 16.08
CA GLN A 130 34.29 -2.89 16.50
C GLN A 130 34.70 -4.30 16.03
N ASP A 131 33.77 -5.25 16.00
CA ASP A 131 34.05 -6.66 15.73
C ASP A 131 33.60 -7.13 14.33
N GLN A 132 32.99 -6.23 13.57
CA GLN A 132 32.56 -6.39 12.18
C GLN A 132 31.49 -7.49 12.01
N ASP A 133 30.60 -7.62 12.98
CA ASP A 133 29.51 -8.60 12.96
C ASP A 133 28.21 -8.08 12.33
N THR A 134 28.23 -6.84 11.82
CA THR A 134 27.13 -6.07 11.19
C THR A 134 26.15 -5.43 12.15
N ILE A 135 26.46 -5.39 13.45
CA ILE A 135 25.70 -4.66 14.45
C ILE A 135 26.62 -3.59 15.06
N GLY A 136 26.29 -2.31 14.88
CA GLY A 136 27.08 -1.24 15.50
C GLY A 136 27.10 -1.32 17.02
N ASP A 137 28.21 -0.92 17.64
CA ASP A 137 28.50 -0.94 19.09
C ASP A 137 27.37 -0.36 19.96
N GLY A 138 26.56 0.57 19.41
CA GLY A 138 25.43 1.19 20.10
C GLY A 138 24.20 0.29 20.24
N LEU A 139 24.05 -0.69 19.35
CA LEU A 139 22.99 -1.70 19.31
C LEU A 139 23.51 -3.10 19.66
N ASP A 140 24.83 -3.27 19.63
CA ASP A 140 25.50 -4.53 19.90
C ASP A 140 25.68 -4.78 21.40
N ASN A 141 25.33 -5.99 21.82
CA ASN A 141 25.49 -6.46 23.19
C ASN A 141 26.79 -7.26 23.39
N CYS A 142 27.56 -7.49 22.33
CA CYS A 142 28.79 -8.26 22.28
C CYS A 142 29.89 -7.53 21.50
N VAL A 143 30.26 -6.33 21.96
CA VAL A 143 31.21 -5.39 21.32
C VAL A 143 32.67 -5.91 21.23
N SER A 144 32.93 -7.22 21.21
CA SER A 144 34.27 -7.83 21.25
C SER A 144 34.36 -9.24 20.69
#